data_AF-A0A2V7IBC6-F1
#
_entry.id   AF-A0A2V7IBC6-F1
#
_cell.length_a   1.000
_cell.length_b   1.000
_cell.length_c   1.000
_cell.angle_alpha   90.00
_cell.angle_beta   90.00
_cell.angle_gamma   90.00
#
_symmetry.space_group_name_H-M   'P 1'
#
loop_
_entity.id
_entity.type
_entity.pdbx_description
1 polymer ?
#
loop_
_entity_poly.entity_id
_entity_poly.type
_entity_poly.pdbx_seq_one_letter_code
_entity_poly.pdbx_strand_id
1 'polypeptide(L)'
;MTIVPHSKPLLLGLALLSVAGCADERLAEPEPSAVALVQRAPASVGGDVAAGREIFRHETWGDEAFWTDVLHLHEVVQNAVDPVTALAVGLKVDAARLPPGFLAGADLTSPATTVELLRRDAVVGVKAKVTAGGRIAQLGITCALCHSTVDNAVAPGVGRRLDGWPNRDLNVGAIVALSPVLDAATKAVF
;
A
#
# COMPACT_ATOMS: atom_id res chain seq x y z
N MET A 1 45.37 -88.41 -31.14
CA MET A 1 46.80 -88.04 -31.19
C MET A 1 47.01 -86.99 -30.12
N THR A 2 47.72 -87.38 -29.08
CA THR A 2 48.07 -86.64 -27.87
C THR A 2 48.96 -85.43 -28.16
N ILE A 3 48.85 -84.36 -27.36
CA ILE A 3 49.97 -83.65 -26.70
C ILE A 3 49.41 -82.65 -25.66
N VAL A 4 50.03 -82.70 -24.48
CA VAL A 4 49.85 -81.95 -23.22
C VAL A 4 50.83 -80.74 -23.23
N PRO A 5 51.04 -79.97 -22.15
CA PRO A 5 50.25 -78.92 -21.47
C PRO A 5 50.84 -77.51 -21.74
N HIS A 6 50.30 -76.45 -21.12
CA HIS A 6 51.12 -75.48 -20.35
C HIS A 6 50.25 -74.57 -19.48
N SER A 7 50.51 -74.67 -18.19
CA SER A 7 50.02 -73.85 -17.09
C SER A 7 50.66 -72.45 -17.09
N LYS A 8 49.85 -71.42 -16.81
CA LYS A 8 50.32 -70.16 -16.23
C LYS A 8 49.36 -69.72 -15.11
N PRO A 9 49.87 -69.37 -13.92
CA PRO A 9 49.05 -68.83 -12.85
C PRO A 9 48.82 -67.34 -13.13
N LEU A 10 47.57 -66.88 -13.07
CA LEU A 10 47.30 -65.45 -13.05
C LEU A 10 46.60 -65.10 -11.75
N LEU A 11 47.19 -64.10 -11.11
CA LEU A 11 46.92 -63.64 -9.77
C LEU A 11 45.48 -63.12 -9.61
N LEU A 12 44.92 -63.51 -8.47
CA LEU A 12 44.06 -62.73 -7.57
C LEU A 12 43.83 -61.26 -7.97
N GLY A 13 42.57 -60.93 -8.22
CA GLY A 13 42.07 -59.55 -8.23
C GLY A 13 40.63 -59.54 -7.72
N LEU A 14 40.47 -59.50 -6.39
CA LEU A 14 39.19 -59.29 -5.74
C LEU A 14 38.76 -57.83 -6.02
N ALA A 15 37.96 -57.60 -7.06
CA ALA A 15 37.34 -56.31 -7.29
C ALA A 15 36.24 -56.10 -6.24
N LEU A 16 36.57 -55.37 -5.18
CA LEU A 16 35.58 -54.79 -4.26
C LEU A 16 34.76 -53.77 -5.06
N LEU A 17 33.51 -54.13 -5.34
CA LEU A 17 32.46 -53.22 -5.79
C LEU A 17 32.17 -52.24 -4.64
N SER A 18 32.90 -51.13 -4.57
CA SER A 18 32.51 -49.99 -3.77
C SER A 18 31.36 -49.28 -4.49
N VAL A 19 30.12 -49.63 -4.13
CA VAL A 19 28.95 -48.80 -4.39
C VAL A 19 29.15 -47.54 -3.57
N ALA A 20 29.81 -46.53 -4.14
CA ALA A 20 29.76 -45.19 -3.62
C ALA A 20 28.30 -44.74 -3.77
N GLY A 21 27.51 -44.92 -2.70
CA GLY A 21 26.23 -44.27 -2.59
C GLY A 21 26.46 -42.77 -2.78
N CYS A 22 25.80 -42.17 -3.77
CA CYS A 22 25.63 -40.74 -3.82
C CYS A 22 24.80 -40.35 -2.59
N ALA A 23 25.46 -40.18 -1.45
CA ALA A 23 24.91 -39.42 -0.36
C ALA A 23 24.75 -37.99 -0.91
N ASP A 24 23.50 -37.58 -1.05
CA ASP A 24 23.08 -36.22 -1.33
C ASP A 24 23.44 -35.37 -0.10
N GLU A 25 24.72 -35.09 0.10
CA GLU A 25 25.18 -34.03 0.98
C GLU A 25 25.10 -32.71 0.22
N ARG A 26 23.86 -32.30 -0.10
CA ARG A 26 23.58 -30.88 0.00
C ARG A 26 23.75 -30.54 1.46
N LEU A 27 24.92 -30.00 1.79
CA LEU A 27 25.09 -29.20 2.99
C LEU A 27 23.90 -28.25 3.00
N ALA A 28 22.97 -28.47 3.94
CA ALA A 28 21.85 -27.58 4.13
C ALA A 28 22.46 -26.20 4.36
N GLU A 29 22.35 -25.32 3.36
CA GLU A 29 22.71 -23.93 3.53
C GLU A 29 21.89 -23.42 4.73
N PRO A 30 22.50 -22.72 5.69
CA PRO A 30 21.73 -22.20 6.81
C PRO A 30 20.63 -21.31 6.25
N GLU A 31 19.37 -21.73 6.44
CA GLU A 31 18.19 -20.92 6.11
C GLU A 31 18.41 -19.53 6.69
N PRO A 32 18.39 -18.47 5.86
CA PRO A 32 18.73 -17.15 6.33
C PRO A 32 17.75 -16.78 7.45
N SER A 33 18.31 -16.45 8.61
CA SER A 33 17.55 -15.90 9.74
C SER A 33 16.63 -14.79 9.24
N ALA A 34 15.40 -14.69 9.78
CA ALA A 34 14.48 -13.61 9.49
C ALA A 34 15.12 -12.22 9.64
N VAL A 35 16.17 -12.10 10.47
CA VAL A 35 16.98 -10.88 10.63
C VAL A 35 17.82 -10.56 9.38
N ALA A 36 18.36 -11.57 8.69
CA ALA A 36 19.13 -11.40 7.45
C ALA A 36 18.24 -10.99 6.27
N LEU A 37 16.97 -11.41 6.26
CA LEU A 37 15.97 -10.97 5.27
C LEU A 37 15.57 -9.50 5.43
N VAL A 38 15.60 -8.96 6.65
CA VAL A 38 15.32 -7.54 6.93
C VAL A 38 16.51 -6.64 6.57
N GLN A 39 17.75 -7.16 6.65
CA GLN A 39 18.97 -6.38 6.42
C GLN A 39 19.41 -6.31 4.95
N ARG A 40 18.88 -7.18 4.08
CA ARG A 40 19.08 -7.05 2.65
C ARG A 40 18.07 -6.05 2.11
N ALA A 41 18.33 -4.77 2.39
CA ALA A 41 17.76 -3.71 1.56
C ALA A 41 18.03 -4.14 0.11
N PRO A 42 17.00 -4.27 -0.75
CA PRO A 42 17.26 -4.53 -2.15
C PRO A 42 18.28 -3.48 -2.61
N ALA A 43 19.30 -3.91 -3.35
CA ALA A 43 20.20 -2.97 -4.01
C ALA A 43 19.30 -1.91 -4.65
N SER A 44 19.48 -0.64 -4.29
CA SER A 44 18.59 0.43 -4.75
C SER A 44 18.58 0.35 -6.27
N VAL A 45 17.51 -0.20 -6.84
CA VAL A 45 17.30 -0.14 -8.28
C VAL A 45 17.19 1.36 -8.53
N GLY A 46 18.20 1.93 -9.18
CA GLY A 46 18.32 3.37 -9.37
C GLY A 46 17.00 3.93 -9.90
N GLY A 47 16.34 4.74 -9.08
CA GLY A 47 15.03 5.32 -9.37
C GLY A 47 14.98 6.70 -8.75
N ASP A 48 14.27 7.61 -9.41
CA ASP A 48 14.07 8.96 -8.90
C ASP A 48 13.08 8.93 -7.72
N VAL A 49 13.60 9.14 -6.50
CA VAL A 49 12.80 9.18 -5.27
C VAL A 49 11.76 10.29 -5.31
N ALA A 50 12.06 11.41 -5.97
CA ALA A 50 11.07 12.49 -6.11
C ALA A 50 9.92 12.06 -7.02
N ALA A 51 10.22 11.41 -8.15
CA ALA A 51 9.19 10.85 -9.04
C ALA A 51 8.37 9.76 -8.33
N GLY A 52 9.02 8.85 -7.60
CA GLY A 52 8.32 7.82 -6.82
C GLY A 52 7.40 8.43 -5.75
N ARG A 53 7.84 9.50 -5.08
CA ARG A 53 7.02 10.22 -4.11
C ARG A 53 5.85 10.95 -4.76
N GLU A 54 6.02 11.51 -5.95
CA GLU A 54 4.92 12.12 -6.70
C GLU A 54 3.85 11.08 -7.01
N ILE A 55 4.25 9.94 -7.58
CA ILE A 55 3.37 8.81 -7.86
C ILE A 55 2.64 8.36 -6.59
N PHE A 56 3.38 8.10 -5.53
CA PHE A 56 2.82 7.64 -4.25
C PHE A 56 1.77 8.59 -3.66
N ARG A 57 2.00 9.91 -3.76
CA ARG A 57 1.12 10.92 -3.16
C ARG A 57 -0.06 11.29 -4.04
N HIS A 58 0.10 11.25 -5.36
CA HIS A 58 -0.78 11.99 -6.26
C HIS A 58 -1.35 11.16 -7.42
N GLU A 59 -0.77 10.02 -7.78
CA GLU A 59 -1.34 9.17 -8.82
C GLU A 59 -2.54 8.38 -8.31
N THR A 60 -3.58 8.33 -9.15
CA THR A 60 -4.86 7.63 -8.90
C THR A 60 -5.02 6.40 -9.77
N TRP A 61 -4.16 6.23 -10.79
CA TRP A 61 -4.24 5.12 -11.77
C TRP A 61 -5.60 5.02 -12.47
N GLY A 62 -6.34 6.12 -12.59
CA GLY A 62 -7.66 6.15 -13.21
C GLY A 62 -8.77 5.57 -12.33
N ASP A 63 -8.50 5.35 -11.03
CA ASP A 63 -9.49 4.82 -10.09
C ASP A 63 -10.67 5.79 -9.85
N GLU A 64 -10.59 7.03 -10.33
CA GLU A 64 -11.71 7.96 -10.30
C GLU A 64 -12.94 7.39 -10.99
N ALA A 65 -12.78 6.57 -12.03
CA ALA A 65 -13.89 5.88 -12.68
C ALA A 65 -14.67 5.01 -11.68
N PHE A 66 -14.00 4.41 -10.70
CA PHE A 66 -14.67 3.63 -9.66
C PHE A 66 -15.25 4.54 -8.57
N TRP A 67 -14.44 5.42 -7.97
CA TRP A 67 -14.87 6.22 -6.81
C TRP A 67 -15.89 7.32 -7.18
N THR A 68 -15.78 7.88 -8.38
CA THR A 68 -16.68 8.90 -8.89
C THR A 68 -17.87 8.27 -9.60
N ASP A 69 -17.62 7.46 -10.63
CA ASP A 69 -18.69 7.07 -11.56
C ASP A 69 -19.44 5.82 -11.13
N VAL A 70 -18.80 4.89 -10.40
CA VAL A 70 -19.46 3.68 -9.87
C VAL A 70 -20.01 3.94 -8.47
N LEU A 71 -19.19 4.45 -7.56
CA LEU A 71 -19.60 4.65 -6.16
C LEU A 71 -20.28 5.98 -5.87
N HIS A 72 -20.24 6.96 -6.78
CA HIS A 72 -20.87 8.27 -6.60
C HIS A 72 -20.47 8.97 -5.28
N LEU A 73 -19.28 8.68 -4.74
CA LEU A 73 -18.87 9.19 -3.42
C LEU A 73 -18.66 10.71 -3.44
N HIS A 74 -18.33 11.26 -4.61
CA HIS A 74 -18.22 12.70 -4.80
C HIS A 74 -19.52 13.45 -4.46
N GLU A 75 -20.71 12.86 -4.65
CA GLU A 75 -21.99 13.46 -4.31
C GLU A 75 -22.20 13.57 -2.79
N VAL A 76 -21.82 12.52 -2.06
CA VAL A 76 -21.98 12.49 -0.59
C VAL A 76 -20.92 13.36 0.07
N VAL A 77 -19.69 13.36 -0.45
CA VAL A 77 -18.65 14.28 0.00
C VAL A 77 -19.05 15.74 -0.24
N GLN A 78 -19.66 16.05 -1.39
CA GLN A 78 -20.14 17.40 -1.72
C GLN A 78 -21.17 17.92 -0.71
N ASN A 79 -22.02 17.05 -0.19
CA ASN A 79 -23.27 17.45 0.45
C ASN A 79 -23.36 17.09 1.94
N ALA A 80 -22.59 16.12 2.44
CA ALA A 80 -22.80 15.54 3.77
C ALA A 80 -21.53 15.23 4.57
N VAL A 81 -20.37 15.05 3.93
CA VAL A 81 -19.13 14.73 4.67
C VAL A 81 -18.42 16.02 5.08
N ASP A 82 -18.56 16.40 6.34
CA ASP A 82 -17.77 17.47 6.96
C ASP A 82 -16.38 16.97 7.45
N PRO A 83 -15.46 17.89 7.81
CA PRO A 83 -14.14 17.50 8.32
C PRO A 83 -14.18 16.60 9.55
N VAL A 84 -15.15 16.77 10.45
CA VAL A 84 -15.27 15.92 11.66
C VAL A 84 -15.59 14.47 11.26
N THR A 85 -16.53 14.29 10.35
CA THR A 85 -16.93 12.99 9.80
C THR A 85 -15.78 12.35 9.03
N ALA A 86 -15.06 13.12 8.21
CA ALA A 86 -13.88 12.65 7.48
C ALA A 86 -12.79 12.12 8.44
N LEU A 87 -12.48 12.86 9.50
CA LEU A 87 -11.53 12.43 10.53
C LEU A 87 -12.02 11.19 11.29
N ALA A 88 -13.32 11.09 11.57
CA ALA A 88 -13.92 9.97 12.28
C ALA A 88 -13.81 8.63 11.53
N VAL A 89 -13.80 8.65 10.20
CA VAL A 89 -13.54 7.47 9.36
C VAL A 89 -12.05 7.24 9.07
N GLY A 90 -11.17 8.00 9.72
CA GLY A 90 -9.72 7.81 9.66
C GLY A 90 -9.01 8.53 8.51
N LEU A 91 -9.68 9.42 7.77
CA LEU A 91 -8.98 10.30 6.83
C LEU A 91 -8.06 11.26 7.59
N LYS A 92 -6.98 11.70 6.93
CA LYS A 92 -5.99 12.60 7.52
C LYS A 92 -5.94 13.92 6.77
N VAL A 93 -5.58 14.98 7.49
CA VAL A 93 -5.40 16.32 6.91
C VAL A 93 -3.94 16.78 7.04
N ASP A 94 -3.30 17.02 5.89
CA ASP A 94 -1.97 17.61 5.79
C ASP A 94 -2.06 19.13 6.01
N ALA A 95 -1.79 19.56 7.25
CA ALA A 95 -1.82 20.96 7.64
C ALA A 95 -0.79 21.81 6.88
N ALA A 96 0.27 21.22 6.33
CA ALA A 96 1.26 21.95 5.53
C ALA A 96 0.71 22.45 4.19
N ARG A 97 -0.46 21.95 3.76
CA ARG A 97 -1.16 22.37 2.53
C ARG A 97 -2.09 23.56 2.76
N LEU A 98 -2.30 23.95 4.01
CA LEU A 98 -3.30 24.93 4.40
C LEU A 98 -2.64 26.29 4.73
N PRO A 99 -3.30 27.41 4.40
CA PRO A 99 -2.86 28.72 4.87
C PRO A 99 -2.84 28.81 6.40
N PRO A 100 -1.97 29.64 6.99
CA PRO A 100 -2.01 29.90 8.43
C PRO A 100 -3.41 30.34 8.88
N GLY A 101 -3.89 29.77 9.99
CA GLY A 101 -5.20 30.10 10.55
C GLY A 101 -6.41 29.49 9.82
N PHE A 102 -6.23 28.76 8.71
CA PHE A 102 -7.34 28.18 7.95
C PHE A 102 -8.27 27.34 8.84
N LEU A 103 -7.72 26.40 9.60
CA LEU A 103 -8.52 25.49 10.44
C LEU A 103 -9.22 26.20 11.60
N ALA A 104 -8.63 27.28 12.13
CA ALA A 104 -9.21 28.05 13.23
C ALA A 104 -10.38 28.94 12.76
N GLY A 105 -10.37 29.36 11.49
CA GLY A 105 -11.43 30.16 10.89
C GLY A 105 -12.47 29.37 10.09
N ALA A 106 -12.29 28.06 9.94
CA ALA A 106 -13.18 27.21 9.15
C ALA A 106 -14.32 26.63 10.00
N ASP A 107 -15.50 26.48 9.39
CA ASP A 107 -16.57 25.66 9.93
C ASP A 107 -16.28 24.18 9.67
N LEU A 108 -15.80 23.46 10.69
CA LEU A 108 -15.46 22.04 10.59
C LEU A 108 -16.69 21.10 10.57
N THR A 109 -17.90 21.66 10.66
CA THR A 109 -19.18 20.93 10.51
C THR A 109 -19.83 21.19 9.15
N SER A 110 -19.15 21.92 8.25
CA SER A 110 -19.62 22.18 6.89
C SER A 110 -18.95 21.25 5.88
N PRO A 111 -19.72 20.55 5.02
CA PRO A 111 -19.17 19.81 3.88
C PRO A 111 -18.38 20.69 2.91
N ALA A 112 -18.70 21.99 2.82
CA ALA A 112 -17.95 22.94 2.00
C ALA A 112 -16.48 23.06 2.46
N THR A 113 -16.21 22.88 3.76
CA THR A 113 -14.85 22.85 4.29
C THR A 113 -14.10 21.62 3.81
N THR A 114 -14.74 20.44 3.77
CA THR A 114 -14.13 19.23 3.17
C THR A 114 -13.80 19.44 1.70
N VAL A 115 -14.71 20.03 0.93
CA VAL A 115 -14.47 20.35 -0.49
C VAL A 115 -13.28 21.30 -0.65
N GLU A 116 -13.12 22.28 0.24
CA GLU A 116 -11.99 23.20 0.22
C GLU A 116 -10.67 22.52 0.63
N LEU A 117 -10.69 21.63 1.63
CA LEU A 117 -9.53 20.80 1.97
C LEU A 117 -9.09 19.95 0.78
N LEU A 118 -10.04 19.33 0.07
CA LEU A 118 -9.79 18.54 -1.14
C LEU A 118 -9.25 19.39 -2.29
N ARG A 119 -9.82 20.58 -2.53
CA ARG A 119 -9.32 21.53 -3.54
C ARG A 119 -7.86 21.92 -3.28
N ARG A 120 -7.47 22.03 -2.01
CA ARG A 120 -6.10 22.34 -1.58
C ARG A 120 -5.18 21.13 -1.57
N ASP A 121 -5.67 19.95 -1.91
CA ASP A 121 -4.92 18.69 -1.81
C ASP A 121 -4.43 18.43 -0.39
N ALA A 122 -5.26 18.74 0.60
CA ALA A 122 -4.94 18.62 2.02
C ALA A 122 -5.45 17.30 2.63
N VAL A 123 -6.41 16.61 2.02
CA VAL A 123 -6.84 15.29 2.50
C VAL A 123 -5.85 14.25 1.99
N VAL A 124 -5.12 13.62 2.90
CA VAL A 124 -4.02 12.70 2.55
C VAL A 124 -4.58 11.49 1.82
N GLY A 125 -4.08 11.26 0.59
CA GLY A 125 -4.44 10.09 -0.20
C GLY A 125 -5.77 10.19 -0.94
N VAL A 126 -6.46 11.34 -0.91
CA VAL A 126 -7.69 11.58 -1.67
C VAL A 126 -7.46 12.71 -2.64
N LYS A 127 -7.66 12.44 -3.93
CA LYS A 127 -7.52 13.43 -5.00
C LYS A 127 -8.91 13.84 -5.47
N ALA A 128 -9.09 15.15 -5.65
CA ALA A 128 -10.32 15.68 -6.21
C ALA A 128 -10.04 16.73 -7.28
N LYS A 129 -10.83 16.71 -8.35
CA LYS A 129 -10.92 17.85 -9.28
C LYS A 129 -12.14 18.66 -8.91
N VAL A 130 -11.93 19.83 -8.30
CA VAL A 130 -13.02 20.72 -7.90
C VAL A 130 -13.15 21.85 -8.93
N THR A 131 -14.35 22.00 -9.48
CA THR A 131 -14.68 23.08 -10.42
C THR A 131 -14.62 24.46 -9.76
N ALA A 132 -14.59 25.52 -10.58
CA ALA A 132 -14.66 26.90 -10.10
C ALA A 132 -15.92 27.16 -9.26
N GLY A 133 -17.04 26.51 -9.58
CA GLY A 133 -18.31 26.64 -8.85
C GLY A 133 -18.40 25.83 -7.55
N GLY A 134 -17.33 25.16 -7.10
CA GLY A 134 -17.36 24.40 -5.85
C GLY A 134 -17.83 22.96 -5.97
N ARG A 135 -18.14 22.49 -7.17
CA ARG A 135 -18.53 21.08 -7.39
C ARG A 135 -17.31 20.17 -7.56
N ILE A 136 -17.30 19.02 -6.88
CA ILE A 136 -16.35 17.93 -7.09
C ILE A 136 -16.73 17.23 -8.40
N ALA A 137 -15.87 17.30 -9.41
CA ALA A 137 -16.07 16.69 -10.71
C ALA A 137 -15.48 15.28 -10.81
N GLN A 138 -14.39 15.03 -10.10
CA GLN A 138 -13.75 13.72 -10.00
C GLN A 138 -13.19 13.57 -8.59
N LEU A 139 -13.21 12.36 -8.09
CA LEU A 139 -12.69 11.91 -6.80
C LEU A 139 -11.98 10.56 -7.03
N GLY A 140 -10.76 10.42 -6.52
CA GLY A 140 -9.98 9.17 -6.56
C GLY A 140 -9.08 9.06 -5.34
N ILE A 141 -8.39 7.93 -5.19
CA ILE A 141 -7.48 7.69 -4.08
C ILE A 141 -6.07 7.37 -4.55
N THR A 142 -5.10 7.46 -3.65
CA THR A 142 -3.68 7.17 -3.96
C THR A 142 -3.11 6.19 -2.94
N CYS A 143 -1.85 5.74 -3.16
CA CYS A 143 -1.16 4.91 -2.17
C CYS A 143 -1.12 5.53 -0.78
N ALA A 144 -1.02 6.87 -0.71
CA ALA A 144 -0.93 7.60 0.55
C ALA A 144 -2.18 7.46 1.45
N LEU A 145 -3.34 7.04 0.92
CA LEU A 145 -4.54 6.88 1.74
C LEU A 145 -4.33 5.85 2.85
N CYS A 146 -3.73 4.71 2.50
CA CYS A 146 -3.45 3.61 3.41
C CYS A 146 -2.00 3.65 3.95
N HIS A 147 -1.06 4.20 3.17
CA HIS A 147 0.37 4.16 3.48
C HIS A 147 0.96 5.48 3.98
N SER A 148 0.12 6.47 4.31
CA SER A 148 0.56 7.68 5.01
C SER A 148 -0.33 7.98 6.21
N THR A 149 0.25 8.66 7.19
CA THR A 149 -0.49 9.29 8.29
C THR A 149 0.05 10.69 8.52
N VAL A 150 -0.36 11.34 9.62
CA VAL A 150 0.17 12.64 10.03
C VAL A 150 0.74 12.59 11.43
N ASP A 151 1.60 13.55 11.75
CA ASP A 151 2.23 13.68 13.08
C ASP A 151 1.30 14.17 14.21
N ASN A 152 0.04 14.48 13.90
CA ASN A 152 -0.97 15.00 14.84
C ASN A 152 -0.56 16.30 15.54
N ALA A 153 0.38 17.07 14.97
CA ALA A 153 0.91 18.29 15.61
C ALA A 153 -0.13 19.41 15.78
N VAL A 154 -1.25 19.36 15.06
CA VAL A 154 -2.35 20.34 15.16
C VAL A 154 -3.51 19.78 15.97
N ALA A 155 -3.95 18.57 15.64
CA ALA A 155 -5.01 17.83 16.32
C ALA A 155 -4.90 16.34 15.96
N PRO A 156 -5.60 15.41 16.65
CA PRO A 156 -5.70 14.04 16.19
C PRO A 156 -6.20 13.96 14.73
N GLY A 157 -5.42 13.30 13.86
CA GLY A 157 -5.69 13.20 12.42
C GLY A 157 -5.28 14.42 11.59
N VAL A 158 -4.70 15.45 12.20
CA VAL A 158 -4.29 16.70 11.53
C VAL A 158 -2.85 17.10 11.88
N GLY A 159 -2.00 17.22 10.88
CA GLY A 159 -0.58 17.54 11.10
C GLY A 159 0.23 17.54 9.81
N ARG A 160 1.55 17.44 9.89
CA ARG A 160 2.37 17.21 8.68
C ARG A 160 2.28 15.75 8.27
N ARG A 161 2.15 15.52 6.97
CA ARG A 161 2.15 14.19 6.37
C ARG A 161 3.47 13.44 6.62
N LEU A 162 3.33 12.16 6.94
CA LEU A 162 4.38 11.15 7.12
C LEU A 162 4.16 10.02 6.10
N ASP A 163 4.98 10.00 5.05
CA ASP A 163 4.88 8.94 4.01
C ASP A 163 5.53 7.64 4.46
N GLY A 164 4.91 6.52 4.09
CA GLY A 164 5.36 5.17 4.46
C GLY A 164 4.93 4.74 5.86
N TRP A 165 4.20 5.58 6.58
CA TRP A 165 3.62 5.28 7.88
C TRP A 165 2.16 4.85 7.69
N PRO A 166 1.77 3.61 8.05
CA PRO A 166 0.44 3.11 7.75
C PRO A 166 -0.66 3.90 8.47
N ASN A 167 -1.76 4.16 7.75
CA ASN A 167 -2.98 4.71 8.32
C ASN A 167 -3.76 3.60 9.04
N ARG A 168 -3.48 3.43 10.34
CA ARG A 168 -3.99 2.29 11.13
C ARG A 168 -5.43 2.42 11.59
N ASP A 169 -6.01 3.61 11.46
CA ASP A 169 -7.38 3.93 11.86
C ASP A 169 -8.29 4.23 10.67
N LEU A 170 -7.82 4.04 9.42
CA LEU A 170 -8.63 4.17 8.22
C LEU A 170 -9.75 3.11 8.20
N ASN A 171 -11.00 3.57 8.23
CA ASN A 171 -12.15 2.69 8.10
C ASN A 171 -12.66 2.67 6.64
N VAL A 172 -12.05 1.82 5.81
CA VAL A 172 -12.41 1.68 4.40
C VAL A 172 -13.86 1.23 4.22
N GLY A 173 -14.34 0.32 5.07
CA GLY A 173 -15.72 -0.17 5.04
C GLY A 173 -16.73 0.95 5.26
N ALA A 174 -16.54 1.77 6.29
CA ALA A 174 -17.38 2.93 6.56
C ALA A 174 -17.34 3.94 5.42
N ILE A 175 -16.16 4.20 4.82
CA ILE A 175 -16.03 5.11 3.67
C ILE A 175 -16.83 4.60 2.47
N VAL A 176 -16.69 3.32 2.11
CA VAL A 176 -17.45 2.72 0.99
C VAL A 176 -18.95 2.72 1.29
N ALA A 177 -19.35 2.45 2.54
CA ALA A 177 -20.73 2.48 2.97
C ALA A 177 -21.41 3.85 2.86
N LEU A 178 -20.65 4.95 2.72
CA LEU A 178 -21.21 6.28 2.42
C LEU A 178 -21.82 6.36 1.03
N SER A 179 -21.44 5.48 0.10
CA SER A 179 -21.90 5.51 -1.28
C SER A 179 -23.44 5.49 -1.38
N PRO A 180 -24.06 6.38 -2.18
CA PRO A 180 -25.51 6.42 -2.34
C PRO A 180 -26.04 5.26 -3.20
N VAL A 181 -25.19 4.60 -3.99
CA VAL A 181 -25.62 3.51 -4.88
C VAL A 181 -25.73 2.17 -4.16
N LEU A 182 -25.12 2.03 -2.98
CA LEU A 182 -25.20 0.80 -2.20
C LEU A 182 -26.50 0.75 -1.40
N ASP A 183 -27.16 -0.41 -1.41
CA ASP A 183 -28.35 -0.64 -0.60
C ASP A 183 -28.01 -0.82 0.89
N ALA A 184 -29.04 -0.78 1.74
CA ALA A 184 -28.87 -0.91 3.18
C ALA A 184 -28.27 -2.26 3.61
N ALA A 185 -28.61 -3.34 2.90
CA ALA A 185 -28.12 -4.68 3.20
C ALA A 185 -26.61 -4.79 2.95
N THR A 186 -26.14 -4.22 1.83
CA THR A 186 -24.72 -4.17 1.48
C THR A 186 -23.95 -3.27 2.45
N LYS A 187 -24.52 -2.13 2.85
CA LYS A 187 -23.87 -1.24 3.84
C LYS A 187 -23.69 -1.92 5.20
N ALA A 188 -24.58 -2.82 5.59
CA ALA A 188 -24.57 -3.48 6.90
C ALA A 188 -23.49 -4.57 7.05
N VAL A 189 -22.77 -4.94 5.99
CA VAL A 189 -21.68 -5.95 6.06
C VAL A 189 -20.31 -5.37 6.37
N PHE A 190 -20.19 -4.04 6.39
CA PHE A 190 -18.96 -3.30 6.70
C PHE A 190 -18.93 -2.88 8.17
#